data_AF-A0A9J7KU03-F1
#
_entry.id   AF-A0A9J7KU03-F1
#
_cell.length_a   1.000
_cell.length_b   1.000
_cell.length_c   1.000
_cell.angle_alpha   90.00
_cell.angle_beta   90.00
_cell.angle_gamma   90.00
#
_symmetry.space_group_name_H-M   'P 1'
#
loop_
_entity.id
_entity.type
_entity.pdbx_description
1 polymer ?
#
loop_
_entity_poly.entity_id
_entity_poly.type
_entity_poly.pdbx_seq_one_letter_code
_entity_poly.pdbx_strand_id
1 'polypeptide(L)'
;MMVPIHDGEDKKGTRSETLLHTYLNVLCADDLCTEPAGADQLMNSRAAPDIEQATSRFQTTYTTLRRSSCLTMDAVTFVVLVLLTGPAVQSADVPCRTFEEIYPTGKELCEKMWDDAFVYETNLSVAFTMWFFEAENPNNKVAERLGWSSPVDDCHLEYFHKEAPGPEPDNFTECHPWKDYSCCHQDTVSSVQKIKEAYGKEWHWDRCGPLSSACERFFVQEACLYECEPNAGFYRKFPDHVYNDSDPNHNKWQMEGMPIRADYCDAWFRACRYDRFCAADSGSYSSCAREYAKVDNTGDNGGNAGLIAGVVVACVIVAVLIGTLGYFIFRERKGQPVFNKLEAE
;
A
#
# COMPACT_ATOMS: atom_id res chain seq x y z
N MET A 1 -5.94 0.38 -13.02
CA MET A 1 -7.42 0.26 -12.95
C MET A 1 -7.96 0.22 -14.36
N MET A 2 -8.32 -0.94 -14.90
CA MET A 2 -8.99 -1.11 -16.20
C MET A 2 -9.78 -2.41 -16.17
N VAL A 3 -10.72 -2.45 -15.24
CA VAL A 3 -11.16 -3.67 -14.59
C VAL A 3 -12.50 -4.14 -15.15
N PRO A 4 -12.66 -5.40 -15.63
CA PRO A 4 -13.97 -5.98 -15.92
C PRO A 4 -14.85 -5.99 -14.66
N ILE A 5 -15.68 -4.97 -14.52
CA ILE A 5 -16.73 -4.90 -13.52
C ILE A 5 -17.85 -5.81 -14.03
N HIS A 6 -18.02 -6.97 -13.40
CA HIS A 6 -19.27 -7.71 -13.52
C HIS A 6 -20.34 -6.93 -12.77
N ASP A 7 -21.38 -6.49 -13.48
CA ASP A 7 -22.56 -5.84 -12.89
C ASP A 7 -23.19 -6.73 -11.81
N GLY A 8 -22.79 -6.46 -10.57
CA GLY A 8 -23.23 -7.12 -9.37
C GLY A 8 -23.31 -6.06 -8.28
N GLU A 9 -24.50 -5.46 -8.16
CA GLU A 9 -24.89 -4.46 -7.16
C GLU A 9 -24.33 -3.04 -7.35
N ASP A 10 -25.19 -2.23 -7.97
CA ASP A 10 -25.27 -0.78 -7.93
C ASP A 10 -25.25 -0.26 -6.46
N LYS A 11 -24.07 -0.19 -5.85
CA LYS A 11 -23.89 0.45 -4.53
C LYS A 11 -23.72 1.96 -4.70
N LYS A 12 -24.78 2.61 -5.17
CA LYS A 12 -25.00 4.03 -4.86
C LYS A 12 -25.04 4.16 -3.35
N GLY A 13 -23.99 4.76 -2.78
CA GLY A 13 -23.85 5.01 -1.36
C GLY A 13 -25.06 5.76 -0.82
N THR A 14 -25.95 5.03 -0.16
CA THR A 14 -27.02 5.61 0.64
C THR A 14 -26.39 6.17 1.91
N ARG A 15 -26.43 7.50 2.00
CA ARG A 15 -26.17 8.28 3.19
C ARG A 15 -27.05 7.75 4.33
N SER A 16 -26.45 7.09 5.33
CA SER A 16 -27.11 6.78 6.60
C SER A 16 -26.18 7.10 7.75
N GLU A 17 -26.55 8.15 8.48
CA GLU A 17 -26.07 8.45 9.82
C GLU A 17 -26.38 7.27 10.74
N THR A 18 -25.41 6.77 11.50
CA THR A 18 -25.67 6.21 12.84
C THR A 18 -24.45 6.38 13.74
N LEU A 19 -24.50 7.45 14.52
CA LEU A 19 -23.81 7.63 15.80
C LEU A 19 -24.39 6.65 16.83
N LEU A 20 -23.56 5.80 17.44
CA LEU A 20 -23.44 5.55 18.90
C LEU A 20 -22.69 4.22 19.19
N HIS A 21 -21.50 4.30 19.78
CA HIS A 21 -21.34 3.98 21.20
C HIS A 21 -19.94 4.33 21.73
N THR A 22 -19.96 5.31 22.62
CA THR A 22 -18.94 5.67 23.61
C THR A 22 -18.76 4.54 24.62
N TYR A 23 -17.53 4.31 25.11
CA TYR A 23 -17.11 4.28 26.53
C TYR A 23 -15.87 3.41 26.74
N LEU A 24 -14.70 4.06 26.84
CA LEU A 24 -13.74 3.84 27.92
C LEU A 24 -12.75 5.01 27.92
N ASN A 25 -12.94 5.92 28.87
CA ASN A 25 -12.00 6.96 29.26
C ASN A 25 -11.73 6.81 30.77
N VAL A 26 -10.69 7.52 31.24
CA VAL A 26 -10.25 7.77 32.65
C VAL A 26 -9.09 6.81 33.02
N LEU A 27 -7.81 7.21 33.07
CA LEU A 27 -7.08 8.33 33.72
C LEU A 27 -5.68 8.48 33.05
N CYS A 28 -4.98 9.61 32.91
CA CYS A 28 -5.00 10.95 33.51
C CYS A 28 -4.43 11.98 32.52
N ALA A 29 -5.04 13.18 32.51
CA ALA A 29 -4.48 14.46 32.09
C ALA A 29 -3.49 14.98 33.19
N ASP A 30 -2.70 16.04 33.14
CA ASP A 30 -2.59 17.31 32.40
C ASP A 30 -1.14 17.81 32.62
N ASP A 31 -0.79 18.95 32.00
CA ASP A 31 0.39 19.82 32.23
C ASP A 31 1.64 19.58 31.35
N LEU A 32 1.67 20.21 30.16
CA LEU A 32 2.54 21.37 29.85
C LEU A 32 2.50 21.70 28.34
N CYS A 33 1.63 22.64 27.98
CA CYS A 33 1.75 23.43 26.75
C CYS A 33 2.77 24.56 26.96
N THR A 34 3.60 24.90 25.97
CA THR A 34 3.75 26.25 25.34
C THR A 34 5.10 26.42 24.61
N GLU A 35 5.04 26.88 23.35
CA GLU A 35 6.14 27.58 22.68
C GLU A 35 6.29 29.03 23.22
N PRO A 36 7.42 29.69 22.97
CA PRO A 36 7.30 30.91 22.17
C PRO A 36 8.42 31.14 21.13
N ALA A 37 8.07 32.04 20.19
CA ALA A 37 8.76 32.44 18.97
C ALA A 37 10.05 33.26 19.15
N GLY A 38 10.87 33.25 18.09
CA GLY A 38 11.65 34.40 17.60
C GLY A 38 13.05 34.63 18.20
N ALA A 39 14.10 34.23 17.46
CA ALA A 39 15.43 34.83 17.56
C ALA A 39 16.18 34.67 16.23
N ASP A 40 15.86 35.55 15.29
CA ASP A 40 16.72 35.87 14.16
C ASP A 40 17.84 36.82 14.64
N GLN A 41 19.02 36.72 14.04
CA GLN A 41 20.26 37.50 14.31
C GLN A 41 21.14 37.10 15.52
N LEU A 42 22.23 36.38 15.23
CA LEU A 42 23.62 36.81 15.56
C LEU A 42 24.65 35.82 14.99
N MET A 43 24.87 35.91 13.69
CA MET A 43 26.11 35.49 13.04
C MET A 43 27.16 36.59 13.24
N ASN A 44 27.98 36.49 14.30
CA ASN A 44 29.39 36.95 14.29
C ASN A 44 30.03 36.81 15.67
N SER A 45 30.99 35.90 15.81
CA SER A 45 32.36 36.22 16.23
C SER A 45 33.13 34.95 16.62
N ARG A 46 34.40 34.94 16.23
CA ARG A 46 35.39 33.89 16.47
C ARG A 46 35.71 33.78 17.96
N ALA A 47 35.66 32.57 18.52
CA ALA A 47 36.69 32.00 19.42
C ALA A 47 36.23 30.63 19.94
N ALA A 48 36.89 29.55 19.49
CA ALA A 48 37.02 28.31 20.27
C ALA A 48 38.02 28.59 21.42
N PRO A 49 37.95 27.96 22.62
CA PRO A 49 38.00 26.49 22.74
C PRO A 49 37.21 25.90 23.94
N ASP A 50 36.37 24.87 23.75
CA ASP A 50 35.97 23.94 24.84
C ASP A 50 35.24 22.68 24.35
N ILE A 51 35.66 22.12 23.20
CA ILE A 51 35.01 20.92 22.59
C ILE A 51 35.63 19.60 23.09
N GLU A 52 36.59 19.63 24.01
CA GLU A 52 37.22 18.40 24.53
C GLU A 52 36.65 17.92 25.88
N GLN A 53 35.88 18.76 26.58
CA GLN A 53 35.30 18.41 27.89
C GLN A 53 33.85 17.89 27.83
N ALA A 54 33.15 18.12 26.71
CA ALA A 54 31.78 17.65 26.48
C ALA A 54 31.71 16.18 26.00
N THR A 55 32.75 15.70 25.31
CA THR A 55 32.83 14.33 24.76
C THR A 55 33.04 13.26 25.84
N SER A 56 33.75 13.58 26.92
CA SER A 56 34.01 12.64 28.05
C SER A 56 32.75 12.33 28.89
N ARG A 57 31.87 13.32 29.08
CA ARG A 57 30.62 13.12 29.84
C ARG A 57 29.51 12.43 29.02
N PHE A 58 29.57 12.49 27.69
CA PHE A 58 28.61 11.82 26.82
C PHE A 58 28.87 10.31 26.73
N GLN A 59 30.12 9.87 26.64
CA GLN A 59 30.45 8.44 26.58
C GLN A 59 30.14 7.69 27.88
N THR A 60 30.33 8.32 29.05
CA THR A 60 30.09 7.67 30.35
C THR A 60 28.59 7.38 30.59
N THR A 61 27.72 8.26 30.10
CA THR A 61 26.25 8.12 30.22
C THR A 61 25.72 7.03 29.28
N TYR A 62 26.31 6.88 28.09
CA TYR A 62 25.95 5.82 27.13
C TYR A 62 26.31 4.40 27.63
N THR A 63 27.44 4.20 28.30
CA THR A 63 27.79 2.88 28.87
C THR A 63 26.98 2.50 30.10
N THR A 64 26.44 3.47 30.84
CA THR A 64 25.64 3.18 32.06
C THR A 64 24.19 2.86 31.69
N LEU A 65 23.62 3.53 30.69
CA LEU A 65 22.30 3.17 30.13
C LEU A 65 22.32 1.81 29.41
N ARG A 66 23.45 1.44 28.77
CA ARG A 66 23.61 0.12 28.14
C ARG A 66 23.71 -1.04 29.15
N ARG A 67 23.99 -0.75 30.43
CA ARG A 67 24.11 -1.78 31.48
C ARG A 67 22.81 -2.04 32.25
N SER A 68 21.82 -1.15 32.16
CA SER A 68 20.51 -1.33 32.80
C SER A 68 19.41 -1.82 31.87
N SER A 69 19.59 -1.74 30.54
CA SER A 69 18.63 -2.29 29.56
C SER A 69 18.95 -3.71 29.09
N CYS A 70 19.99 -4.34 29.64
CA CYS A 70 20.15 -5.79 29.54
C CYS A 70 19.28 -6.50 30.59
N LEU A 71 18.01 -6.11 30.68
CA LEU A 71 16.98 -7.03 31.12
C LEU A 71 17.02 -8.16 30.10
N THR A 72 17.21 -9.38 30.60
CA THR A 72 16.94 -10.59 29.83
C THR A 72 15.66 -10.35 29.06
N MET A 73 15.70 -10.37 27.72
CA MET A 73 14.47 -10.64 26.99
C MET A 73 14.03 -12.00 27.52
N ASP A 74 13.05 -12.02 28.42
CA ASP A 74 12.50 -13.27 28.91
C ASP A 74 12.08 -14.07 27.69
N ALA A 75 12.33 -15.38 27.71
CA ALA A 75 12.00 -16.27 26.59
C ALA A 75 10.54 -16.07 26.12
N VAL A 76 9.67 -15.62 27.03
CA VAL A 76 8.28 -15.22 26.78
C VAL A 76 8.18 -14.05 25.79
N THR A 77 8.99 -12.99 25.92
CA THR A 77 8.95 -11.81 25.04
C THR A 77 9.51 -12.12 23.65
N PHE A 78 10.54 -12.97 23.56
CA PHE A 78 11.08 -13.43 22.28
C PHE A 78 10.10 -14.37 21.54
N VAL A 79 9.42 -15.25 22.27
CA VAL A 79 8.38 -16.13 21.72
C VAL A 79 7.16 -15.33 21.25
N VAL A 80 6.74 -14.30 22.00
CA VAL A 80 5.65 -13.39 21.58
C VAL A 80 6.03 -12.60 20.33
N LEU A 81 7.28 -12.12 20.21
CA LEU A 81 7.74 -11.40 19.01
C LEU A 81 7.85 -12.32 17.78
N VAL A 82 8.27 -13.57 17.97
CA VAL A 82 8.33 -14.60 16.90
C VAL A 82 6.92 -15.08 16.50
N LEU A 83 5.95 -15.09 17.41
CA LEU A 83 4.55 -15.40 17.10
C LEU A 83 3.81 -14.24 16.40
N LEU A 84 4.16 -12.99 16.71
CA LEU A 84 3.64 -11.80 16.02
C LEU A 84 4.28 -11.57 14.63
N THR A 85 5.41 -12.21 14.36
CA THR A 85 6.10 -12.20 13.06
C THR A 85 6.06 -13.56 12.38
N GLY A 86 5.02 -14.36 12.67
CA GLY A 86 4.74 -15.55 11.88
C GLY A 86 4.83 -15.22 10.40
N PRO A 87 5.35 -16.12 9.55
CA PRO A 87 5.39 -15.87 8.11
C PRO A 87 4.00 -15.42 7.72
N ALA A 88 3.90 -14.24 7.08
CA ALA A 88 2.66 -13.78 6.50
C ALA A 88 2.04 -15.00 5.81
N VAL A 89 0.88 -15.43 6.27
CA VAL A 89 0.21 -16.61 5.73
C VAL A 89 -0.14 -16.24 4.31
N GLN A 90 0.79 -16.53 3.41
CA GLN A 90 0.60 -16.37 1.98
C GLN A 90 -0.47 -17.39 1.67
N SER A 91 -1.69 -16.89 1.40
CA SER A 91 -2.82 -17.74 1.06
C SER A 91 -2.35 -18.76 0.05
N ALA A 92 -2.37 -20.05 0.43
CA ALA A 92 -1.78 -21.13 -0.36
C ALA A 92 -2.45 -21.30 -1.74
N ASP A 93 -3.52 -20.55 -1.99
CA ASP A 93 -4.38 -20.66 -3.15
C ASP A 93 -4.10 -19.59 -4.23
N VAL A 94 -3.35 -18.53 -3.94
CA VAL A 94 -2.99 -17.50 -4.94
C VAL A 94 -1.58 -17.78 -5.51
N PRO A 95 -1.40 -17.84 -6.85
CA PRO A 95 -0.08 -18.05 -7.46
C PRO A 95 0.80 -16.79 -7.37
N CYS A 96 1.36 -16.48 -6.19
CA CYS A 96 2.21 -15.30 -6.00
C CYS A 96 3.66 -15.53 -6.42
N ARG A 97 4.18 -14.69 -7.32
CA ARG A 97 5.58 -14.69 -7.79
C ARG A 97 6.17 -13.29 -7.77
N THR A 98 7.49 -13.17 -7.90
CA THR A 98 8.14 -11.85 -8.06
C THR A 98 7.81 -11.23 -9.41
N PHE A 99 7.84 -9.91 -9.53
CA PHE A 99 7.60 -9.24 -10.82
C PHE A 99 8.57 -9.71 -11.90
N GLU A 100 9.85 -9.97 -11.58
CA GLU A 100 10.82 -10.47 -12.57
C GLU A 100 10.56 -11.91 -13.05
N GLU A 101 9.82 -12.70 -12.26
CA GLU A 101 9.37 -14.04 -12.68
C GLU A 101 8.11 -13.98 -13.56
N ILE A 102 7.33 -12.89 -13.47
CA ILE A 102 6.07 -12.70 -14.21
C ILE A 102 6.35 -11.96 -15.53
N TYR A 103 7.07 -10.84 -15.47
CA TYR A 103 7.33 -9.95 -16.58
C TYR A 103 8.81 -9.97 -16.96
N PRO A 104 9.16 -10.34 -18.22
CA PRO A 104 10.54 -10.30 -18.69
C PRO A 104 11.18 -8.89 -18.64
N THR A 105 10.42 -7.85 -19.02
CA THR A 105 10.89 -6.45 -19.03
C THR A 105 9.78 -5.46 -18.64
N GLY A 106 10.12 -4.16 -18.59
CA GLY A 106 9.14 -3.10 -18.41
C GLY A 106 8.07 -3.04 -19.50
N LYS A 107 8.40 -3.50 -20.71
CA LYS A 107 7.42 -3.62 -21.80
C LYS A 107 6.29 -4.58 -21.45
N GLU A 108 6.62 -5.81 -21.08
CA GLU A 108 5.60 -6.80 -20.75
C GLU A 108 4.81 -6.40 -19.50
N LEU A 109 5.46 -5.77 -18.51
CA LEU A 109 4.75 -5.22 -17.36
C LEU A 109 3.67 -4.23 -17.81
N CYS A 110 4.03 -3.21 -18.59
CA CYS A 110 3.06 -2.19 -19.03
C CYS A 110 1.96 -2.77 -19.93
N GLU A 111 2.33 -3.59 -20.91
CA GLU A 111 1.38 -4.09 -21.92
C GLU A 111 0.47 -5.21 -21.37
N LYS A 112 0.90 -5.97 -20.35
CA LYS A 112 0.16 -7.16 -19.88
C LYS A 112 -0.47 -7.02 -18.51
N MET A 113 0.12 -6.26 -17.59
CA MET A 113 -0.44 -6.14 -16.26
C MET A 113 -1.84 -5.53 -16.29
N TRP A 114 -2.14 -4.65 -17.24
CA TRP A 114 -3.42 -3.95 -17.34
C TRP A 114 -4.24 -4.34 -18.57
N ASP A 115 -4.20 -5.62 -18.96
CA ASP A 115 -5.09 -6.18 -19.99
C ASP A 115 -5.07 -5.38 -21.32
N ASP A 116 -3.87 -5.04 -21.81
CA ASP A 116 -3.61 -4.27 -23.05
C ASP A 116 -4.11 -2.80 -23.03
N ALA A 117 -4.42 -2.25 -21.85
CA ALA A 117 -4.75 -0.83 -21.70
C ALA A 117 -3.62 0.11 -22.15
N PHE A 118 -2.37 -0.34 -22.05
CA PHE A 118 -1.18 0.44 -22.36
C PHE A 118 -0.32 -0.22 -23.43
N VAL A 119 0.36 0.62 -24.21
CA VAL A 119 1.37 0.23 -25.19
C VAL A 119 2.70 0.84 -24.82
N TYR A 120 3.78 0.06 -24.87
CA TYR A 120 5.12 0.56 -24.59
C TYR A 120 5.64 1.41 -25.77
N GLU A 121 5.77 2.72 -25.57
CA GLU A 121 6.15 3.66 -26.61
C GLU A 121 7.55 4.26 -26.38
N THR A 122 8.44 4.03 -27.35
CA THR A 122 9.83 4.50 -27.34
C THR A 122 9.97 5.92 -27.88
N ASN A 123 9.04 6.35 -28.73
CA ASN A 123 8.98 7.72 -29.20
C ASN A 123 8.34 8.61 -28.15
N LEU A 124 9.19 9.17 -27.28
CA LEU A 124 8.81 10.05 -26.17
C LEU A 124 8.01 11.29 -26.61
N SER A 125 8.01 11.65 -27.91
CA SER A 125 7.20 12.77 -28.38
C SER A 125 5.71 12.45 -28.45
N VAL A 126 5.33 11.17 -28.50
CA VAL A 126 3.94 10.71 -28.64
C VAL A 126 3.52 9.78 -27.50
N ALA A 127 4.28 9.78 -26.40
CA ALA A 127 4.06 8.91 -25.26
C ALA A 127 3.65 9.69 -24.02
N PHE A 128 2.56 9.24 -23.39
CA PHE A 128 2.02 9.79 -22.15
C PHE A 128 2.84 9.35 -20.94
N THR A 129 2.84 10.18 -19.90
CA THR A 129 3.39 9.85 -18.58
C THR A 129 2.26 9.67 -17.58
N MET A 130 2.42 8.71 -16.64
CA MET A 130 1.46 8.49 -15.54
C MET A 130 1.70 9.42 -14.35
N TRP A 131 2.73 10.27 -14.41
CA TRP A 131 3.01 11.26 -13.38
C TRP A 131 3.88 12.39 -13.92
N PHE A 132 3.72 13.59 -13.36
CA PHE A 132 4.47 14.78 -13.74
C PHE A 132 4.64 15.74 -12.55
N PHE A 133 5.61 16.66 -12.66
CA PHE A 133 5.92 17.66 -11.63
C PHE A 133 5.78 19.10 -12.15
N GLU A 134 5.56 19.23 -13.45
CA GLU A 134 5.33 20.47 -14.16
C GLU A 134 4.01 21.12 -13.72
N ALA A 135 3.94 22.45 -13.80
CA ALA A 135 2.71 23.19 -13.49
C ALA A 135 1.60 22.96 -14.53
N GLU A 136 1.98 22.67 -15.78
CA GLU A 136 1.06 22.30 -16.84
C GLU A 136 1.12 20.80 -17.08
N ASN A 137 -0.03 20.17 -17.30
CA ASN A 137 -0.09 18.75 -17.67
C ASN A 137 0.63 18.51 -19.02
N PRO A 138 1.77 17.78 -19.05
CA PRO A 138 2.52 17.54 -20.28
C PRO A 138 1.77 16.62 -21.27
N ASN A 139 0.82 15.83 -20.78
CA ASN A 139 0.02 14.92 -21.61
C ASN A 139 -0.86 15.67 -22.62
N ASN A 140 -1.24 16.93 -22.33
CA ASN A 140 -1.99 17.75 -23.28
C ASN A 140 -1.21 17.95 -24.59
N LYS A 141 0.09 18.25 -24.49
CA LYS A 141 0.98 18.44 -25.66
C LYS A 141 1.24 17.12 -26.39
N VAL A 142 1.15 15.98 -25.71
CA VAL A 142 1.25 14.65 -26.32
C VAL A 142 -0.01 14.35 -27.13
N ALA A 143 -1.19 14.60 -26.54
CA ALA A 143 -2.47 14.45 -27.20
C ALA A 143 -2.58 15.32 -28.48
N GLU A 144 -2.18 16.59 -28.39
CA GLU A 144 -2.12 17.51 -29.55
C GLU A 144 -1.25 16.97 -30.69
N ARG A 145 -0.07 16.42 -30.38
CA ARG A 145 0.84 15.84 -31.39
C ARG A 145 0.26 14.59 -32.05
N LEU A 146 -0.60 13.87 -31.34
CA LEU A 146 -1.35 12.73 -31.85
C LEU A 146 -2.61 13.15 -32.64
N GLY A 147 -2.87 14.45 -32.75
CA GLY A 147 -3.99 15.01 -33.52
C GLY A 147 -5.28 15.18 -32.73
N TRP A 148 -5.25 15.04 -31.40
CA TRP A 148 -6.40 15.27 -30.54
C TRP A 148 -6.50 16.73 -30.12
N SER A 149 -7.73 17.18 -29.85
CA SER A 149 -7.96 18.48 -29.23
C SER A 149 -7.78 18.34 -27.71
N SER A 150 -6.81 19.06 -27.13
CA SER A 150 -6.53 19.04 -25.69
C SER A 150 -6.24 20.47 -25.21
N PRO A 151 -6.61 20.86 -23.97
CA PRO A 151 -7.40 20.08 -22.99
C PRO A 151 -8.80 19.73 -23.52
N VAL A 152 -9.32 18.58 -23.07
CA VAL A 152 -10.68 18.10 -23.43
C VAL A 152 -11.73 18.75 -22.54
N ASP A 153 -12.93 18.98 -23.05
CA ASP A 153 -14.04 19.55 -22.27
C ASP A 153 -14.88 18.49 -21.53
N ASP A 154 -14.70 17.20 -21.87
CA ASP A 154 -15.47 16.08 -21.31
C ASP A 154 -14.54 15.00 -20.74
N CYS A 155 -15.00 14.31 -19.69
CA CYS A 155 -14.36 13.12 -19.15
C CYS A 155 -15.03 11.87 -19.75
N HIS A 156 -14.34 11.20 -20.69
CA HIS A 156 -14.98 10.13 -21.49
C HIS A 156 -14.99 8.74 -20.85
N LEU A 157 -14.23 8.52 -19.78
CA LEU A 157 -14.29 7.30 -18.97
C LEU A 157 -15.39 7.45 -17.93
N GLU A 158 -16.17 6.40 -17.69
CA GLU A 158 -17.30 6.44 -16.76
C GLU A 158 -17.17 5.37 -15.66
N TYR A 159 -17.05 5.79 -14.40
CA TYR A 159 -17.39 5.01 -13.20
C TYR A 159 -17.37 5.91 -11.96
N PHE A 160 -16.19 6.39 -11.57
CA PHE A 160 -15.99 7.42 -10.54
C PHE A 160 -15.59 8.79 -11.10
N HIS A 161 -15.44 8.88 -12.42
CA HIS A 161 -15.12 10.10 -13.13
C HIS A 161 -16.25 11.12 -13.08
N LYS A 162 -15.87 12.40 -13.16
CA LYS A 162 -16.75 13.53 -13.43
C LYS A 162 -17.33 13.44 -14.85
N GLU A 163 -18.31 14.29 -15.15
CA GLU A 163 -18.79 14.50 -16.52
C GLU A 163 -17.82 15.37 -17.34
N ALA A 164 -17.26 16.41 -16.72
CA ALA A 164 -16.32 17.35 -17.34
C ALA A 164 -15.12 17.61 -16.42
N PRO A 165 -13.91 17.86 -16.96
CA PRO A 165 -12.77 18.15 -16.12
C PRO A 165 -12.91 19.51 -15.43
N GLY A 166 -12.33 19.62 -14.25
CA GLY A 166 -12.35 20.87 -13.50
C GLY A 166 -11.41 20.85 -12.29
N PRO A 167 -11.27 22.00 -11.62
CA PRO A 167 -10.35 22.12 -10.50
C PRO A 167 -10.84 21.34 -9.28
N GLU A 168 -9.90 20.76 -8.57
CA GLU A 168 -10.06 20.09 -7.27
C GLU A 168 -9.76 21.05 -6.11
N PRO A 169 -10.34 20.78 -4.92
CA PRO A 169 -10.18 21.66 -3.75
C PRO A 169 -8.72 21.75 -3.27
N ASP A 170 -8.44 22.73 -2.42
CA ASP A 170 -7.07 22.97 -1.92
C ASP A 170 -6.48 21.82 -1.09
N ASN A 171 -7.32 20.95 -0.56
CA ASN A 171 -6.91 19.74 0.15
C ASN A 171 -6.72 18.53 -0.79
N PHE A 172 -6.59 18.73 -2.10
CA PHE A 172 -6.31 17.66 -3.06
C PHE A 172 -4.89 17.10 -2.86
N THR A 173 -4.79 15.80 -2.56
CA THR A 173 -3.57 15.19 -2.00
C THR A 173 -2.90 14.19 -2.92
N GLU A 174 -3.45 12.99 -3.08
CA GLU A 174 -2.72 11.85 -3.65
C GLU A 174 -2.43 12.05 -5.14
N CYS A 175 -3.41 12.54 -5.90
CA CYS A 175 -3.29 12.76 -7.36
C CYS A 175 -3.03 14.22 -7.73
N HIS A 176 -2.34 14.96 -6.85
CA HIS A 176 -2.16 16.41 -6.95
C HIS A 176 -1.65 16.99 -8.29
N PRO A 177 -0.92 16.28 -9.18
CA PRO A 177 -0.53 16.84 -10.47
C PRO A 177 -1.71 17.32 -11.32
N TRP A 178 -2.89 16.71 -11.16
CA TRP A 178 -4.11 17.08 -11.90
C TRP A 178 -4.98 18.12 -11.18
N LYS A 179 -4.53 18.72 -10.06
CA LYS A 179 -5.37 19.58 -9.20
C LYS A 179 -6.19 20.61 -9.97
N ASP A 180 -5.56 21.33 -10.90
CA ASP A 180 -6.19 22.48 -11.57
C ASP A 180 -7.19 22.04 -12.67
N TYR A 181 -7.08 20.80 -13.16
CA TYR A 181 -7.90 20.28 -14.25
C TYR A 181 -7.90 18.74 -14.25
N SER A 182 -8.87 18.13 -13.55
CA SER A 182 -8.97 16.67 -13.39
C SER A 182 -10.35 16.11 -13.71
N CYS A 183 -10.39 14.83 -14.06
CA CYS A 183 -11.61 14.02 -14.16
C CYS A 183 -12.00 13.26 -12.89
N CYS A 184 -11.16 13.28 -11.84
CA CYS A 184 -11.44 12.60 -10.57
C CYS A 184 -11.94 13.57 -9.50
N HIS A 185 -12.53 13.03 -8.44
CA HIS A 185 -12.86 13.77 -7.21
C HIS A 185 -11.87 13.45 -6.08
N GLN A 186 -11.54 14.44 -5.24
CA GLN A 186 -10.72 14.27 -4.03
C GLN A 186 -11.24 13.16 -3.14
N ASP A 187 -12.56 12.98 -3.04
CA ASP A 187 -13.16 11.92 -2.24
C ASP A 187 -12.81 10.51 -2.76
N THR A 188 -12.58 10.36 -4.08
CA THR A 188 -12.17 9.11 -4.73
C THR A 188 -10.68 8.84 -4.54
N VAL A 189 -9.85 9.90 -4.51
CA VAL A 189 -8.37 9.79 -4.53
C VAL A 189 -7.69 10.42 -3.31
N SER A 190 -8.35 10.50 -2.16
CA SER A 190 -7.84 11.23 -0.99
C SER A 190 -6.60 10.60 -0.33
N SER A 191 -6.34 9.31 -0.57
CA SER A 191 -5.18 8.57 -0.06
C SER A 191 -4.94 7.28 -0.83
N VAL A 192 -3.73 6.74 -0.75
CA VAL A 192 -3.40 5.37 -1.22
C VAL A 192 -4.42 4.32 -0.79
N GLN A 193 -4.86 4.36 0.47
CA GLN A 193 -5.84 3.38 0.97
C GLN A 193 -7.19 3.53 0.29
N LYS A 194 -7.66 4.78 0.09
CA LYS A 194 -8.93 5.05 -0.58
C LYS A 194 -8.91 4.56 -2.04
N ILE A 195 -7.79 4.81 -2.73
CA ILE A 195 -7.55 4.36 -4.11
C ILE A 195 -7.56 2.82 -4.18
N LYS A 196 -6.89 2.15 -3.25
CA LYS A 196 -6.83 0.68 -3.19
C LYS A 196 -8.20 0.04 -2.95
N GLU A 197 -9.01 0.64 -2.06
CA GLU A 197 -10.32 0.12 -1.68
C GLU A 197 -11.44 0.42 -2.70
N ALA A 198 -11.20 1.33 -3.64
CA ALA A 198 -12.25 1.91 -4.50
C ALA A 198 -13.05 0.87 -5.30
N TYR A 199 -12.40 -0.22 -5.70
CA TYR A 199 -12.96 -1.22 -6.63
C TYR A 199 -13.36 -2.55 -5.99
N GLY A 200 -13.05 -2.74 -4.70
CA GLY A 200 -13.25 -4.02 -4.01
C GLY A 200 -11.94 -4.77 -3.76
N LYS A 201 -12.00 -5.71 -2.81
CA LYS A 201 -10.81 -6.41 -2.27
C LYS A 201 -10.07 -7.23 -3.32
N GLU A 202 -10.79 -7.77 -4.30
CA GLU A 202 -10.24 -8.54 -5.41
C GLU A 202 -9.41 -7.66 -6.37
N TRP A 203 -9.48 -6.35 -6.25
CA TRP A 203 -8.68 -5.40 -7.03
C TRP A 203 -7.55 -4.77 -6.22
N HIS A 204 -7.23 -5.30 -5.05
CA HIS A 204 -6.08 -4.84 -4.28
C HIS A 204 -4.78 -5.38 -4.90
N TRP A 205 -3.81 -4.49 -5.18
CA TRP A 205 -2.52 -4.86 -5.76
C TRP A 205 -1.58 -5.62 -4.80
N ASP A 206 -1.81 -5.54 -3.49
CA ASP A 206 -0.96 -6.08 -2.41
C ASP A 206 -1.43 -7.44 -1.86
N ARG A 207 -2.30 -8.15 -2.58
CA ARG A 207 -2.84 -9.46 -2.17
C ARG A 207 -1.78 -10.57 -2.12
N CYS A 208 -0.62 -10.37 -2.71
CA CYS A 208 0.55 -11.24 -2.59
C CYS A 208 1.54 -10.83 -1.48
N GLY A 209 1.16 -9.86 -0.66
CA GLY A 209 1.98 -9.23 0.37
C GLY A 209 2.17 -7.74 0.09
N PRO A 210 2.59 -6.96 1.11
CA PRO A 210 2.85 -5.54 0.94
C PRO A 210 3.95 -5.32 -0.11
N LEU A 211 3.74 -4.36 -1.00
CA LEU A 211 4.74 -3.91 -1.96
C LEU A 211 5.73 -2.97 -1.26
N SER A 212 6.95 -2.86 -1.81
CA SER A 212 7.87 -1.80 -1.42
C SER A 212 7.26 -0.43 -1.74
N SER A 213 7.63 0.59 -0.98
CA SER A 213 7.16 1.96 -1.23
C SER A 213 7.58 2.50 -2.61
N ALA A 214 8.67 1.98 -3.18
CA ALA A 214 9.11 2.31 -4.52
C ALA A 214 8.14 1.73 -5.58
N CYS A 215 7.71 0.49 -5.40
CA CYS A 215 6.76 -0.17 -6.31
C CYS A 215 5.33 0.36 -6.16
N GLU A 216 4.83 0.51 -4.94
CA GLU A 216 3.45 0.92 -4.68
C GLU A 216 3.13 2.30 -5.28
N ARG A 217 4.12 3.21 -5.30
CA ARG A 217 3.98 4.52 -5.93
C ARG A 217 3.57 4.42 -7.40
N PHE A 218 4.06 3.44 -8.15
CA PHE A 218 3.66 3.28 -9.55
C PHE A 218 2.21 2.83 -9.71
N PHE A 219 1.70 1.99 -8.80
CA PHE A 219 0.28 1.62 -8.78
C PHE A 219 -0.60 2.84 -8.48
N VAL A 220 -0.19 3.68 -7.53
CA VAL A 220 -0.89 4.93 -7.21
C VAL A 220 -0.85 5.90 -8.40
N GLN A 221 0.29 6.05 -9.07
CA GLN A 221 0.43 6.94 -10.22
C GLN A 221 -0.42 6.47 -11.40
N GLU A 222 -0.46 5.16 -11.66
CA GLU A 222 -1.35 4.58 -12.68
C GLU A 222 -2.82 4.83 -12.33
N ALA A 223 -3.21 4.64 -11.08
CA ALA A 223 -4.56 4.96 -10.62
C ALA A 223 -4.89 6.44 -10.82
N CYS A 224 -3.97 7.34 -10.48
CA CYS A 224 -4.16 8.77 -10.71
C CYS A 224 -4.27 9.13 -12.19
N LEU A 225 -3.48 8.50 -13.06
CA LEU A 225 -3.66 8.64 -14.52
C LEU A 225 -5.08 8.20 -14.89
N TYR A 226 -5.52 7.00 -14.51
CA TYR A 226 -6.81 6.47 -14.89
C TYR A 226 -7.99 7.33 -14.39
N GLU A 227 -7.98 7.74 -13.13
CA GLU A 227 -9.07 8.50 -12.50
C GLU A 227 -9.07 9.97 -12.94
N CYS A 228 -7.89 10.60 -13.02
CA CYS A 228 -7.79 12.05 -13.06
C CYS A 228 -7.40 12.62 -14.43
N GLU A 229 -6.72 11.87 -15.30
CA GLU A 229 -6.22 12.38 -16.58
C GLU A 229 -7.35 12.60 -17.59
N PRO A 230 -7.61 13.85 -18.01
CA PRO A 230 -8.66 14.12 -18.99
C PRO A 230 -8.42 13.44 -20.34
N ASN A 231 -7.17 13.32 -20.78
CA ASN A 231 -6.84 12.71 -22.06
C ASN A 231 -6.91 11.17 -22.04
N ALA A 232 -7.09 10.52 -20.89
CA ALA A 232 -7.23 9.05 -20.81
C ALA A 232 -8.47 8.57 -21.59
N GLY A 233 -9.50 9.43 -21.66
CA GLY A 233 -10.73 9.18 -22.39
C GLY A 233 -10.56 8.89 -23.90
N PHE A 234 -9.50 9.41 -24.54
CA PHE A 234 -9.22 9.12 -25.95
C PHE A 234 -8.93 7.64 -26.23
N TYR A 235 -8.57 6.90 -25.18
CA TYR A 235 -8.22 5.49 -25.23
C TYR A 235 -9.32 4.60 -24.68
N ARG A 236 -10.54 5.13 -24.47
CA ARG A 236 -11.70 4.30 -24.12
C ARG A 236 -11.91 3.25 -25.22
N LYS A 237 -11.89 1.98 -24.83
CA LYS A 237 -11.95 0.83 -25.75
C LYS A 237 -13.20 0.83 -26.62
N PHE A 238 -14.32 1.25 -26.06
CA PHE A 238 -15.60 1.35 -26.76
C PHE A 238 -16.06 2.82 -26.81
N PRO A 239 -15.48 3.67 -27.69
CA PRO A 239 -15.90 5.06 -27.82
C PRO A 239 -17.38 5.15 -28.25
N ASP A 240 -18.03 6.31 -28.09
CA ASP A 240 -19.49 6.43 -28.23
C ASP A 240 -20.06 5.92 -29.57
N HIS A 241 -19.31 6.04 -30.66
CA HIS A 241 -19.72 5.55 -31.97
C HIS A 241 -19.59 4.02 -32.14
N VAL A 242 -18.91 3.34 -31.21
CA VAL A 242 -18.74 1.88 -31.15
C VAL A 242 -19.55 1.28 -29.99
N TYR A 243 -19.75 2.02 -28.90
CA TYR A 243 -20.47 1.55 -27.72
C TYR A 243 -21.87 1.05 -28.05
N ASN A 244 -22.25 -0.07 -27.44
CA ASN A 244 -23.55 -0.71 -27.65
C ASN A 244 -24.03 -1.25 -26.31
N ASP A 245 -25.02 -0.58 -25.72
CA ASP A 245 -25.60 -0.92 -24.42
C ASP A 245 -26.22 -2.33 -24.37
N SER A 246 -26.56 -2.90 -25.53
CA SER A 246 -27.09 -4.26 -25.61
C SER A 246 -26.02 -5.35 -25.69
N ASP A 247 -24.75 -4.99 -25.88
CA ASP A 247 -23.64 -5.96 -25.88
C ASP A 247 -23.02 -6.02 -24.48
N PRO A 248 -23.14 -7.14 -23.73
CA PRO A 248 -22.59 -7.25 -22.38
C PRO A 248 -21.05 -7.21 -22.33
N ASN A 249 -20.37 -7.26 -23.48
CA ASN A 249 -18.92 -7.09 -23.54
C ASN A 249 -18.51 -5.63 -23.73
N HIS A 250 -19.46 -4.75 -24.05
CA HIS A 250 -19.21 -3.32 -24.17
C HIS A 250 -19.38 -2.65 -22.81
N ASN A 251 -18.48 -1.73 -22.51
CA ASN A 251 -18.51 -0.94 -21.29
C ASN A 251 -17.94 0.45 -21.58
N LYS A 252 -17.96 1.33 -20.59
CA LYS A 252 -17.54 2.72 -20.74
C LYS A 252 -16.33 3.11 -19.89
N TRP A 253 -15.76 2.15 -19.17
CA TRP A 253 -14.63 2.36 -18.25
C TRP A 253 -13.31 1.78 -18.80
N GLN A 254 -13.37 0.83 -19.74
CA GLN A 254 -12.17 0.14 -20.21
C GLN A 254 -11.34 1.02 -21.13
N MET A 255 -10.03 1.01 -20.92
CA MET A 255 -9.06 1.61 -21.83
C MET A 255 -8.35 0.54 -22.67
N GLU A 256 -7.85 0.94 -23.83
CA GLU A 256 -7.03 0.10 -24.71
C GLU A 256 -6.03 0.97 -25.47
N GLY A 257 -4.76 0.54 -25.53
CA GLY A 257 -3.80 1.08 -26.47
C GLY A 257 -3.19 2.46 -26.14
N MET A 258 -3.28 2.95 -24.90
CA MET A 258 -2.68 4.24 -24.54
C MET A 258 -1.13 4.15 -24.57
N PRO A 259 -0.42 4.95 -25.38
CA PRO A 259 1.03 4.87 -25.49
C PRO A 259 1.68 5.47 -24.26
N ILE A 260 2.28 4.64 -23.43
CA ILE A 260 3.00 5.06 -22.21
C ILE A 260 4.49 5.08 -22.50
N ARG A 261 5.18 6.08 -21.95
CA ARG A 261 6.62 6.22 -22.15
C ARG A 261 7.36 4.95 -21.71
N ALA A 262 8.20 4.46 -22.61
CA ALA A 262 9.10 3.33 -22.39
C ALA A 262 9.93 3.46 -21.10
N ASP A 263 10.49 4.65 -20.84
CA ASP A 263 11.32 4.90 -19.66
C ASP A 263 10.53 4.81 -18.35
N TYR A 264 9.23 5.15 -18.37
CA TYR A 264 8.32 5.02 -17.26
C TYR A 264 8.02 3.55 -16.96
N CYS A 265 7.68 2.77 -17.99
CA CYS A 265 7.45 1.33 -17.89
C CYS A 265 8.68 0.58 -17.33
N ASP A 266 9.87 0.94 -17.81
CA ASP A 266 11.12 0.35 -17.31
C ASP A 266 11.42 0.76 -15.86
N ALA A 267 11.08 1.99 -15.47
CA ALA A 267 11.21 2.44 -14.10
C ALA A 267 10.26 1.70 -13.16
N TRP A 268 9.00 1.49 -13.59
CA TRP A 268 8.02 0.70 -12.86
C TRP A 268 8.54 -0.71 -12.61
N PHE A 269 8.95 -1.41 -13.67
CA PHE A 269 9.48 -2.77 -13.55
C PHE A 269 10.70 -2.85 -12.64
N ARG A 270 11.65 -1.93 -12.76
CA ARG A 270 12.82 -1.90 -11.87
C ARG A 270 12.43 -1.68 -10.40
N ALA A 271 11.45 -0.82 -10.13
CA ALA A 271 10.99 -0.54 -8.78
C ALA A 271 10.26 -1.75 -8.14
N CYS A 272 9.51 -2.51 -8.94
CA CYS A 272 8.75 -3.66 -8.47
C CYS A 272 9.49 -4.99 -8.57
N ARG A 273 10.69 -5.03 -9.16
CA ARG A 273 11.40 -6.24 -9.59
C ARG A 273 11.36 -7.41 -8.59
N TYR A 274 11.60 -7.13 -7.31
CA TYR A 274 11.70 -8.12 -6.24
C TYR A 274 10.45 -8.22 -5.35
N ASP A 275 9.47 -7.33 -5.57
CA ASP A 275 8.18 -7.41 -4.89
C ASP A 275 7.35 -8.53 -5.50
N ARG A 276 6.29 -8.95 -4.81
CA ARG A 276 5.46 -10.07 -5.25
C ARG A 276 4.12 -9.58 -5.78
N PHE A 277 3.70 -10.17 -6.89
CA PHE A 277 2.39 -9.97 -7.48
C PHE A 277 1.77 -11.33 -7.84
N CYS A 278 0.49 -11.32 -8.17
CA CYS A 278 -0.18 -12.53 -8.62
C CYS A 278 0.25 -12.87 -10.05
N ALA A 279 0.50 -14.16 -10.28
CA ALA A 279 0.94 -14.74 -11.54
C ALA A 279 -0.14 -15.63 -12.17
N ALA A 280 -1.42 -15.33 -11.94
CA ALA A 280 -2.51 -16.03 -12.59
C ALA A 280 -2.48 -15.75 -14.10
N ASP A 281 -2.53 -16.81 -14.92
CA ASP A 281 -2.30 -16.76 -16.36
C ASP A 281 -0.95 -16.12 -16.73
N SER A 282 -0.95 -14.80 -17.00
CA SER A 282 0.23 -14.00 -17.38
C SER A 282 0.47 -12.81 -16.44
N GLY A 283 -0.18 -12.80 -15.28
CA GLY A 283 -0.09 -11.71 -14.30
C GLY A 283 -0.97 -10.50 -14.62
N SER A 284 -1.92 -10.59 -15.54
CA SER A 284 -2.89 -9.50 -15.76
C SER A 284 -3.74 -9.23 -14.51
N TYR A 285 -4.11 -7.96 -14.31
CA TYR A 285 -4.93 -7.54 -13.18
C TYR A 285 -6.28 -8.25 -13.17
N SER A 286 -6.91 -8.41 -14.35
CA SER A 286 -8.19 -9.13 -14.47
C SER A 286 -8.08 -10.61 -14.09
N SER A 287 -7.03 -11.32 -14.52
CA SER A 287 -6.84 -12.73 -14.16
C SER A 287 -6.62 -12.89 -12.66
N CYS A 288 -5.84 -12.00 -12.07
CA CYS A 288 -5.57 -12.01 -10.64
C CYS A 288 -6.81 -11.72 -9.80
N ALA A 289 -7.63 -10.74 -10.19
CA ALA A 289 -8.88 -10.48 -9.50
C ALA A 289 -9.85 -11.67 -9.51
N ARG A 290 -9.93 -12.42 -10.63
CA ARG A 290 -10.72 -13.65 -10.68
C ARG A 290 -10.20 -14.69 -9.69
N GLU A 291 -8.88 -14.88 -9.56
CA GLU A 291 -8.32 -15.81 -8.58
C GLU A 291 -8.57 -15.34 -7.15
N TYR A 292 -8.38 -14.05 -6.87
CA TYR A 292 -8.67 -13.48 -5.55
C TYR A 292 -10.14 -13.66 -5.15
N ALA A 293 -11.07 -13.41 -6.07
CA ALA A 293 -12.50 -13.62 -5.83
C ALA A 293 -12.82 -15.10 -5.52
N LYS A 294 -12.18 -16.07 -6.20
CA LYS A 294 -12.35 -17.50 -5.87
C LYS A 294 -11.91 -17.80 -4.44
N VAL A 295 -10.70 -17.37 -4.08
CA VAL A 295 -10.14 -17.59 -2.73
C VAL A 295 -11.05 -16.98 -1.66
N ASP A 296 -11.51 -15.74 -1.89
CA ASP A 296 -12.39 -15.03 -0.98
C ASP A 296 -13.74 -15.74 -0.78
N ASN A 297 -14.30 -16.32 -1.84
CA ASN A 297 -15.57 -17.07 -1.76
C ASN A 297 -15.41 -18.44 -1.08
N THR A 298 -14.21 -19.03 -1.12
CA THR A 298 -13.92 -20.30 -0.42
C THR A 298 -13.55 -20.13 1.05
N GLY A 299 -13.07 -18.94 1.44
CA GLY A 299 -12.51 -18.64 2.77
C GLY A 299 -13.52 -18.45 3.91
N ASP A 300 -14.81 -18.26 3.61
CA ASP A 300 -15.85 -18.02 4.63
C ASP A 300 -16.15 -19.26 5.51
N ASN A 301 -15.65 -20.44 5.13
CA ASN A 301 -15.77 -21.66 5.94
C ASN A 301 -14.51 -21.98 6.79
N GLY A 302 -13.45 -21.17 6.75
CA GLY A 302 -12.14 -21.56 7.34
C GLY A 302 -11.31 -20.48 8.04
N GLY A 303 -11.66 -19.20 7.92
CA GLY A 303 -10.78 -18.07 8.29
C GLY A 303 -10.32 -17.97 9.76
N ASN A 304 -11.00 -18.64 10.70
CA ASN A 304 -10.62 -18.59 12.12
C ASN A 304 -9.89 -19.85 12.62
N ALA A 305 -9.83 -20.94 11.85
CA ALA A 305 -9.25 -22.19 12.34
C ALA A 305 -7.73 -22.09 12.54
N GLY A 306 -7.01 -21.42 11.64
CA GLY A 306 -5.55 -21.27 11.71
C GLY A 306 -5.09 -20.34 12.84
N LEU A 307 -5.75 -19.19 13.01
CA LEU A 307 -5.45 -18.24 14.08
C LEU A 307 -5.81 -18.83 15.46
N ILE A 308 -6.96 -19.49 15.58
CA ILE A 308 -7.36 -20.17 16.82
C ILE A 308 -6.39 -21.31 17.14
N ALA A 309 -5.98 -22.12 16.14
CA ALA A 309 -5.01 -23.19 16.36
C ALA A 309 -3.65 -22.66 16.85
N GLY A 310 -3.15 -21.56 16.26
CA GLY A 310 -1.90 -20.93 16.68
C GLY A 310 -1.95 -20.40 18.11
N VAL A 311 -3.04 -19.70 18.47
CA VAL A 311 -3.25 -19.18 19.83
C VAL A 311 -3.40 -20.32 20.85
N VAL A 312 -4.14 -21.39 20.52
CA VAL A 312 -4.32 -22.54 21.42
C VAL A 312 -2.99 -23.25 21.67
N VAL A 313 -2.18 -23.49 20.63
CA VAL A 313 -0.87 -24.13 20.77
C VAL A 313 0.08 -23.27 21.62
N ALA A 314 0.11 -21.95 21.40
CA ALA A 314 0.92 -21.04 22.21
C ALA A 314 0.49 -21.05 23.69
N CYS A 315 -0.81 -20.99 23.97
CA CYS A 315 -1.36 -21.07 25.32
C CYS A 315 -1.03 -22.40 26.02
N VAL A 316 -1.09 -23.52 25.30
CA VAL A 316 -0.73 -24.85 25.85
C VAL A 316 0.75 -24.92 26.21
N ILE A 317 1.64 -24.43 25.34
CA ILE A 317 3.08 -24.40 25.61
C ILE A 317 3.38 -23.55 26.85
N VAL A 318 2.79 -22.36 26.96
CA VAL A 318 2.96 -21.48 28.12
C VAL A 318 2.46 -22.15 29.40
N ALA A 319 1.30 -22.82 29.37
CA ALA A 319 0.76 -23.53 30.52
C ALA A 319 1.68 -24.67 31.00
N VAL A 320 2.28 -25.43 30.07
CA VAL A 320 3.23 -26.51 30.39
C VAL A 320 4.52 -25.95 31.00
N LEU A 321 5.03 -24.83 30.50
CA LEU A 321 6.23 -24.16 31.04
C LEU A 321 5.98 -23.62 32.46
N ILE A 322 4.83 -23.01 32.71
CA ILE A 322 4.46 -22.52 34.05
C ILE A 322 4.27 -23.69 35.01
N GLY A 323 3.60 -24.77 34.58
CA GLY A 323 3.39 -25.97 35.39
C GLY A 323 4.70 -26.67 35.77
N THR A 324 5.63 -26.79 34.82
CA THR A 324 6.95 -27.38 35.06
C THR A 324 7.80 -26.51 36.00
N LEU A 325 7.82 -25.19 35.80
CA LEU A 325 8.51 -24.28 36.72
C LEU A 325 7.91 -24.32 38.14
N GLY A 326 6.59 -24.32 38.24
CA GLY A 326 5.88 -24.45 39.52
C GLY A 326 6.18 -25.77 40.22
N TYR A 327 6.27 -26.87 39.48
CA TYR A 327 6.67 -28.18 40.01
C TYR A 327 8.10 -28.16 40.58
N PHE A 328 9.06 -27.54 39.88
CA PHE A 328 10.43 -27.39 40.38
C PHE A 328 10.49 -26.55 41.66
N ILE A 329 9.80 -25.40 41.70
CA ILE A 329 9.72 -24.53 42.88
C ILE A 329 9.08 -25.27 44.07
N PHE A 330 8.02 -26.04 43.82
CA PHE A 330 7.36 -26.83 44.86
C PHE A 330 8.28 -27.90 45.45
N ARG A 331 9.04 -28.60 44.59
CA ARG A 331 10.00 -29.63 45.02
C ARG A 331 11.18 -29.06 45.80
N GLU A 332 11.68 -27.90 45.40
CA GLU A 332 12.68 -27.14 46.17
C GLU A 332 12.14 -26.77 47.56
N ARG A 333 10.92 -26.23 47.64
CA ARG A 333 10.30 -25.87 48.93
C ARG A 333 10.07 -27.07 49.86
N LYS A 334 9.90 -28.28 49.32
CA LYS A 334 9.78 -29.52 50.09
C LYS A 334 11.12 -30.17 50.43
N GLY A 335 12.25 -29.55 50.06
CA GLY A 335 13.59 -30.08 50.34
C GLY A 335 13.94 -31.34 49.53
N GLN A 336 13.27 -31.57 48.40
CA GLN A 336 13.54 -32.68 47.49
C GLN A 336 13.85 -32.16 46.09
N PRO A 337 14.94 -31.39 45.91
CA PRO A 337 15.29 -30.78 44.63
C PRO A 337 15.45 -31.84 43.54
N VAL A 338 15.05 -31.50 42.32
CA VAL A 338 15.17 -32.40 41.15
C VAL A 338 16.61 -32.43 40.64
N PHE A 339 17.34 -31.34 40.79
CA PHE A 339 18.72 -31.20 40.37
C PHE A 339 19.64 -31.23 41.59
N ASN A 340 20.71 -32.01 41.51
CA ASN A 340 21.76 -32.00 42.51
C ASN A 340 22.55 -30.68 42.41
N LYS A 341 23.07 -30.19 43.53
CA LYS A 341 24.02 -29.07 43.50
C LYS A 341 25.24 -29.51 42.69
N LEU A 342 25.66 -28.67 41.75
CA LEU A 342 26.93 -28.87 41.06
C LEU A 342 28.04 -28.84 42.10
N GLU A 343 28.83 -29.91 42.17
CA GLU A 343 30.02 -29.94 43.01
C GLU A 343 30.99 -28.89 42.46
N ALA A 344 31.36 -27.95 43.33
CA ALA A 344 32.36 -26.95 43.00
C ALA A 344 33.74 -27.62 43.10
N GLU A 345 34.40 -27.82 41.95
CA GLU A 345 35.85 -28.07 41.90
C GLU A 345 36.66 -26.80 42.16
#